data_AF-A0A7X2MUI9-F1
#
_entry.id   AF-A0A7X2MUI9-F1
#
_cell.length_a   1.000
_cell.length_b   1.000
_cell.length_c   1.000
_cell.angle_alpha   90.00
_cell.angle_beta   90.00
_cell.angle_gamma   90.00
#
_symmetry.space_group_name_H-M   'P 1'
#
loop_
_entity.id
_entity.type
_entity.pdbx_description
1 polymer ?
#
loop_
_entity_poly.entity_id
_entity_poly.type
_entity_poly.pdbx_seq_one_letter_code
_entity_poly.pdbx_strand_id
1 'polypeptide(L)' 'DRLSQLLEQAARDKQLDEKAINKASQSPFRAPMIITVVAHCEEHHKVPRWEQIASASCAVMAMQMAAVAQGYNGIWRSG' A
#
# COMPACT_ATOMS: atom_id res chain seq x y z
N ASP A 1 9.62 -12.68 2.50
CA ASP A 1 10.90 -12.16 1.99
C ASP A 1 10.82 -11.45 0.64
N ARG A 2 10.12 -11.98 -0.37
CA ARG A 2 10.04 -11.34 -1.72
C ARG A 2 9.71 -9.84 -1.71
N LEU A 3 8.69 -9.42 -0.94
CA LEU A 3 8.32 -8.00 -0.85
C LEU A 3 9.42 -7.15 -0.17
N SER A 4 10.13 -7.71 0.82
CA SER A 4 11.23 -7.04 1.50
C SER A 4 12.38 -6.74 0.55
N GLN A 5 12.80 -7.74 -0.22
CA GLN A 5 13.84 -7.60 -1.24
C GLN A 5 13.46 -6.56 -2.31
N LEU A 6 12.20 -6.56 -2.76
CA LEU A 6 11.72 -5.61 -3.76
C LEU A 6 11.74 -4.17 -3.24
N LEU A 7 11.31 -3.94 -2.00
CA LEU A 7 11.32 -2.61 -1.39
C LEU A 7 12.75 -2.13 -1.09
N GLU A 8 13.63 -3.03 -0.66
CA GLU A 8 15.05 -2.71 -0.48
C GLU A 8 15.71 -2.30 -1.81
N GLN A 9 15.49 -3.07 -2.88
CA GLN A 9 16.02 -2.75 -4.21
C GLN A 9 15.48 -1.39 -4.69
N ALA A 10 14.18 -1.15 -4.56
CA ALA A 10 13.58 0.14 -4.93
C ALA A 10 14.15 1.32 -4.13
N ALA A 11 14.53 1.13 -2.87
CA ALA A 11 15.19 2.16 -2.06
C ALA A 11 16.63 2.44 -2.53
N ARG A 12 17.37 1.39 -2.91
CA ARG A 12 18.72 1.51 -3.49
C ARG A 12 18.70 2.20 -4.85
N ASP A 13 17.77 1.83 -5.73
CA ASP A 13 17.60 2.44 -7.06
C ASP A 13 17.26 3.93 -6.96
N LYS A 14 16.56 4.33 -5.90
CA LYS A 14 16.26 5.72 -5.56
C LYS A 14 17.38 6.44 -4.80
N GLN A 15 18.52 5.78 -4.57
CA GLN A 15 19.68 6.34 -3.85
C GLN A 15 19.33 6.91 -2.46
N LEU A 16 18.42 6.25 -1.74
CA LEU A 16 18.06 6.66 -0.37
C LEU A 16 19.19 6.33 0.62
N ASP A 17 19.15 6.94 1.79
CA ASP A 17 20.12 6.67 2.86
C ASP A 17 19.98 5.25 3.44
N GLU A 18 21.03 4.78 4.13
CA GLU A 18 21.04 3.44 4.73
C GLU A 18 19.87 3.22 5.70
N LYS A 19 19.44 4.30 6.38
CA LYS A 19 18.30 4.26 7.29
C LYS A 19 17.00 3.94 6.54
N ALA A 20 16.77 4.55 5.39
CA ALA A 20 15.61 4.29 4.54
C ALA A 20 15.67 2.90 3.89
N ILE A 21 16.85 2.45 3.45
CA ILE A 21 17.05 1.09 2.91
C ILE A 21 16.70 0.04 3.98
N ASN A 22 17.22 0.20 5.20
CA ASN A 22 16.89 -0.68 6.32
C ASN A 22 15.40 -0.63 6.70
N LYS A 23 14.79 0.56 6.68
CA LYS A 23 13.33 0.70 6.93
C LYS A 23 12.51 -0.01 5.84
N ALA A 24 12.95 0.03 4.58
CA ALA A 24 12.27 -0.59 3.46
C ALA A 24 12.31 -2.13 3.56
N SER A 25 13.48 -2.71 3.84
CA SER A 25 13.63 -4.16 4.00
C SER A 25 12.82 -4.70 5.19
N GLN A 26 12.73 -3.95 6.29
CA GLN A 26 11.98 -4.37 7.48
C GLN A 26 10.47 -4.09 7.39
N SER A 27 10.03 -3.26 6.44
CA SER A 27 8.63 -2.82 6.37
C SER A 27 7.60 -3.94 6.22
N PRO A 28 7.84 -5.01 5.44
CA PRO A 28 6.81 -6.02 5.23
C PRO A 28 6.55 -6.93 6.44
N PHE A 29 7.46 -6.95 7.41
CA PHE A 29 7.38 -7.85 8.57
C PHE A 29 6.59 -7.26 9.74
N ARG A 30 6.02 -6.05 9.59
CA ARG A 30 5.22 -5.39 10.64
C ARG A 30 3.79 -5.93 10.76
N ALA A 31 3.35 -6.75 9.82
CA ALA A 31 2.04 -7.38 9.81
C ALA A 31 2.14 -8.79 9.20
N PRO A 32 1.31 -9.75 9.65
CA PRO A 32 1.29 -11.10 9.09
C PRO A 32 0.69 -11.14 7.67
N MET A 33 -0.07 -10.10 7.27
CA MET A 33 -0.70 -9.99 5.96
C MET A 33 -0.61 -8.53 5.46
N ILE A 34 -0.35 -8.37 4.17
CA ILE A 34 -0.30 -7.07 3.49
C ILE A 34 -1.17 -7.16 2.23
N ILE A 35 -2.07 -6.19 2.06
CA ILE A 35 -2.88 -6.01 0.85
C ILE A 35 -2.49 -4.68 0.22
N THR A 36 -1.86 -4.72 -0.95
CA THR A 36 -1.56 -3.52 -1.74
C THR A 36 -2.73 -3.22 -2.65
N VAL A 37 -3.30 -2.02 -2.53
CA VAL A 37 -4.41 -1.57 -3.39
C VAL A 37 -3.86 -0.66 -4.49
N VAL A 38 -4.19 -0.99 -5.73
CA VAL A 38 -3.81 -0.21 -6.90
C VAL A 38 -5.08 0.36 -7.53
N ALA A 39 -5.14 1.69 -7.64
CA ALA A 39 -6.18 2.34 -8.43
C ALA A 39 -5.85 2.14 -9.91
N HIS A 40 -6.55 1.20 -10.56
CA HIS A 40 -6.50 1.06 -12.01
C HIS A 40 -7.46 2.06 -12.63
N CYS A 41 -6.93 3.16 -13.15
CA CYS A 41 -7.74 4.23 -13.73
C CYS A 41 -7.73 4.17 -15.25
N GLU A 42 -8.91 4.34 -15.84
CA GLU A 42 -9.11 4.45 -17.28
C GLU A 42 -9.56 5.87 -17.65
N GLU A 43 -9.24 6.32 -18.86
CA GLU A 43 -9.72 7.61 -19.34
C GLU A 43 -11.23 7.55 -19.57
N HIS A 44 -11.98 8.41 -18.88
CA HIS A 44 -13.44 8.39 -18.96
C HIS A 44 -14.00 9.82 -19.00
N HIS A 45 -14.77 10.10 -20.04
CA HIS A 45 -15.25 11.46 -20.35
C HIS A 45 -16.18 12.08 -19.27
N LYS A 46 -16.78 11.25 -18.42
CA LYS A 46 -17.65 11.68 -17.30
C LYS A 46 -17.04 11.48 -15.91
N VAL A 47 -16.01 10.65 -15.79
CA VAL A 47 -15.49 10.22 -14.49
C VAL A 47 -14.00 10.55 -14.46
N PRO A 48 -13.64 11.72 -13.91
CA PRO A 48 -12.25 12.14 -13.86
C PRO A 48 -11.43 11.16 -13.02
N ARG A 49 -10.13 11.07 -13.33
CA ARG A 49 -9.19 10.15 -12.69
C ARG A 49 -9.21 10.21 -11.16
N TRP A 50 -9.39 11.40 -10.58
CA TRP A 50 -9.40 11.56 -9.12
C TRP A 50 -10.57 10.85 -8.44
N GLU A 51 -11.74 10.76 -9.08
CA GLU A 51 -12.89 10.02 -8.55
C GLU A 51 -12.62 8.52 -8.52
N GLN A 52 -11.91 8.00 -9.53
CA GLN A 52 -11.50 6.60 -9.60
C GLN A 52 -10.47 6.26 -8.49
N ILE A 53 -9.54 7.18 -8.22
CA ILE A 53 -8.59 7.06 -7.09
C ILE A 53 -9.34 7.13 -5.75
N ALA A 54 -10.32 8.02 -5.61
CA ALA A 54 -11.15 8.11 -4.42
C ALA A 54 -11.94 6.81 -4.18
N SER A 55 -12.48 6.20 -5.23
CA SER A 55 -13.17 4.91 -5.15
C SER A 55 -12.25 3.80 -4.63
N ALA A 56 -11.03 3.67 -5.17
CA ALA A 56 -10.03 2.73 -4.68
C ALA A 56 -9.63 3.01 -3.21
N SER A 57 -9.58 4.28 -2.81
CA SER A 57 -9.30 4.69 -1.43
C SER A 57 -10.42 4.26 -0.48
N CYS A 58 -11.69 4.41 -0.89
CA CYS A 58 -12.83 3.89 -0.13
C CYS A 58 -12.79 2.37 0.00
N ALA A 59 -12.31 1.65 -1.02
CA ALA A 59 -12.11 0.20 -0.93
C ALA A 59 -11.09 -0.18 0.16
N VAL A 60 -9.99 0.58 0.31
CA VAL A 60 -9.03 0.38 1.41
C VAL A 60 -9.70 0.53 2.77
N MET A 61 -10.49 1.60 2.95
CA MET A 61 -11.23 1.83 4.19
C MET A 61 -12.25 0.72 4.47
N ALA A 62 -13.01 0.30 3.47
CA ALA A 62 -13.99 -0.78 3.59
C ALA A 62 -13.33 -2.11 3.99
N MET A 63 -12.17 -2.43 3.42
CA MET A 63 -11.39 -3.61 3.82
C MET A 63 -10.90 -3.52 5.27
N GLN A 64 -10.47 -2.34 5.72
CA GLN A 64 -10.09 -2.13 7.12
C GLN A 64 -11.29 -2.34 8.06
N MET A 65 -12.45 -1.80 7.72
CA MET A 65 -13.69 -2.02 8.50
C MET A 65 -14.11 -3.50 8.50
N ALA A 66 -13.98 -4.20 7.37
CA ALA A 66 -14.27 -5.62 7.28
C ALA A 66 -13.34 -6.46 8.17
N ALA A 67 -12.06 -6.11 8.25
CA ALA A 67 -11.11 -6.76 9.15
C ALA A 67 -11.52 -6.56 10.63
N VAL A 68 -11.89 -5.32 11.01
CA VAL A 68 -12.39 -5.02 12.37
C VAL A 68 -13.65 -5.80 12.70
N ALA A 69 -14.61 -5.87 11.78
CA ALA A 69 -15.85 -6.62 11.97
C ALA A 69 -15.62 -8.13 12.18
N GLN A 70 -14.49 -8.67 11.71
CA GLN A 70 -14.10 -10.08 11.85
C GLN A 70 -13.17 -10.32 13.06
N GLY A 71 -12.95 -9.33 13.92
CA GLY A 71 -12.09 -9.46 15.11
C GLY A 71 -10.59 -9.27 14.83
N TYR A 72 -10.22 -8.79 13.64
CA TYR A 72 -8.86 -8.40 13.30
C TYR A 72 -8.66 -6.89 13.47
N ASN A 73 -7.42 -6.43 13.27
CA ASN A 73 -7.11 -5.02 13.16
C ASN A 73 -6.27 -4.76 11.92
N GLY A 74 -6.35 -3.54 11.39
CA GLY A 74 -5.65 -3.15 10.18
C GLY A 74 -5.18 -1.70 10.28
N ILE A 75 -4.08 -1.40 9.59
CA ILE A 75 -3.58 -0.03 9.45
C ILE A 75 -3.35 0.25 7.96
N TRP A 76 -4.04 1.26 7.44
CA TRP A 76 -3.69 1.80 6.14
C TRP A 76 -2.38 2.60 6.26
N ARG A 77 -1.37 2.15 5.50
CA ARG A 77 -0.11 2.88 5.33
C ARG A 77 0.10 3.31 3.88
N SER A 78 0.72 4.47 3.74
CA SER A 78 1.33 5.00 2.52
C SER A 78 2.74 5.52 2.88
N GLY A 79 3.56 5.88 1.88
CA GLY A 79 4.90 6.43 2.09
C GLY A 79 5.87 5.47 2.79
#